data_AF-F8D7A7-F1
#
_entry.id   AF-F8D7A7-F1
#
_cell.length_a   1.000
_cell.length_b   1.000
_cell.length_c   1.000
_cell.angle_alpha   90.00
_cell.angle_beta   90.00
_cell.angle_gamma   90.00
#
_symmetry.space_group_name_H-M   'P 1'
#
loop_
_entity.id
_entity.type
_entity.pdbx_description
1 polymer ?
#
loop_
_entity_poly.entity_id
_entity_poly.type
_entity_poly.pdbx_seq_one_letter_code
_entity_poly.pdbx_strand_id
1 'polypeptide(L)'
;MPAPSATNGLERSIELIAIPSILVVVGVTLTNQFYGEFEAGLVLIALTALIFASVASKAKYWNIPYTAAVVIGGLFLLLTVPGVMTHFVAPMFAELDTLITFGFLGFIGYLLLGKF
;
A
#
# COMPACT_ATOMS: atom_id res chain seq x y z
N MET A 1 12.32 -1.85 -23.48
CA MET A 1 10.88 -1.60 -23.22
C MET A 1 10.69 -0.10 -23.00
N PRO A 2 9.59 0.51 -23.45
CA PRO A 2 9.34 1.93 -23.26
C PRO A 2 9.27 2.28 -21.76
N ALA A 3 9.63 3.51 -21.42
CA ALA A 3 9.54 3.99 -20.05
C ALA A 3 8.09 3.91 -19.54
N PRO A 4 7.84 3.52 -18.27
CA PRO A 4 6.49 3.44 -17.72
C PRO A 4 5.73 4.76 -17.85
N SER A 5 4.47 4.69 -18.24
CA SER A 5 3.59 5.86 -18.42
C SER A 5 2.88 6.26 -17.12
N ALA A 6 2.19 7.39 -17.13
CA ALA A 6 1.29 7.78 -16.04
C ALA A 6 0.16 6.77 -15.83
N THR A 7 -0.41 6.19 -16.91
CA THR A 7 -1.44 5.15 -16.81
C THR A 7 -0.94 3.93 -16.04
N ASN A 8 0.29 3.49 -16.32
CA ASN A 8 0.91 2.38 -15.58
C ASN A 8 1.07 2.73 -14.08
N GLY A 9 1.29 4.00 -13.74
CA GLY A 9 1.36 4.46 -12.36
C GLY A 9 0.00 4.43 -11.66
N LEU A 10 -1.09 4.78 -12.36
CA LEU A 10 -2.45 4.64 -11.84
C LEU A 10 -2.83 3.18 -11.61
N GLU A 11 -2.56 2.31 -12.59
CA GLU A 11 -2.76 0.86 -12.45
C GLU A 11 -2.00 0.33 -11.23
N ARG A 12 -0.75 0.75 -11.06
CA ARG A 12 0.05 0.37 -9.88
C ARG A 12 -0.56 0.83 -8.57
N SER A 13 -1.17 2.02 -8.53
CA SER A 13 -1.83 2.50 -7.31
C SER A 13 -3.03 1.64 -6.92
N ILE A 14 -3.78 1.15 -7.91
CA ILE A 14 -4.90 0.21 -7.69
C ILE A 14 -4.36 -1.10 -7.11
N GLU A 15 -3.31 -1.67 -7.71
CA GLU A 15 -2.69 -2.92 -7.25
C GLU A 15 -2.12 -2.84 -5.83
N LEU A 16 -1.64 -1.66 -5.42
CA LEU A 16 -0.99 -1.49 -4.12
C LEU A 16 -1.96 -1.12 -3.00
N ILE A 17 -3.03 -0.38 -3.31
CA ILE A 17 -3.88 0.26 -2.29
C ILE A 17 -5.32 -0.24 -2.34
N ALA A 18 -5.90 -0.37 -3.54
CA ALA A 18 -7.31 -0.79 -3.65
C ALA A 18 -7.49 -2.30 -3.53
N ILE A 19 -6.52 -3.07 -4.06
CA ILE A 19 -6.58 -4.54 -4.05
C ILE A 19 -5.57 -5.03 -3.01
N PRO A 20 -6.02 -5.53 -1.85
CA PRO A 20 -5.11 -6.14 -0.90
C PRO A 20 -4.44 -7.34 -1.58
N SER A 21 -3.11 -7.42 -1.46
CA SER A 21 -2.35 -8.54 -2.00
C SER A 21 -2.95 -9.86 -1.51
N ILE A 22 -3.14 -10.82 -2.42
CA ILE A 22 -3.64 -12.16 -2.08
C ILE A 22 -2.84 -12.77 -0.93
N LEU A 23 -1.53 -12.53 -0.89
CA LEU A 23 -0.65 -13.00 0.20
C LEU A 23 -1.01 -12.36 1.54
N VAL A 24 -1.36 -11.08 1.55
CA VAL A 24 -1.80 -10.38 2.77
C VAL A 24 -3.15 -10.92 3.21
N VAL A 25 -4.11 -11.07 2.30
CA VAL A 25 -5.45 -11.61 2.63
C VAL A 25 -5.32 -13.02 3.20
N VAL A 26 -4.64 -13.92 2.50
CA VAL A 26 -4.47 -15.31 2.96
C VAL A 26 -3.73 -15.36 4.29
N GLY A 27 -2.64 -14.59 4.44
CA GLY A 27 -1.87 -14.54 5.68
C GLY A 27 -2.73 -14.09 6.87
N VAL A 28 -3.42 -12.97 6.72
CA VAL A 28 -4.27 -12.39 7.78
C VAL A 28 -5.45 -13.31 8.10
N THR A 29 -6.13 -13.86 7.09
CA THR A 29 -7.29 -14.75 7.32
C THR A 29 -6.87 -16.03 8.04
N LEU A 30 -5.78 -16.68 7.60
CA LEU A 30 -5.29 -17.89 8.27
C LEU A 30 -4.82 -17.57 9.70
N THR A 31 -4.07 -16.49 9.90
CA THR A 31 -3.65 -16.10 11.26
C THR A 31 -4.84 -15.81 12.15
N ASN A 32 -5.87 -15.11 11.66
CA ASN A 32 -7.07 -14.85 12.45
C ASN A 32 -7.77 -16.16 12.85
N GLN A 33 -7.88 -17.11 11.91
CA GLN A 33 -8.52 -18.39 12.17
C GLN A 33 -7.81 -19.25 13.24
N PHE A 34 -6.47 -19.21 13.30
CA PHE A 34 -5.69 -20.08 14.20
C PHE A 34 -5.20 -19.40 15.49
N TYR A 35 -4.97 -18.09 15.46
CA TYR A 35 -4.32 -17.34 16.54
C TYR A 35 -5.17 -16.18 17.06
N GLY A 36 -6.14 -15.70 16.28
CA GLY A 36 -7.05 -14.62 16.67
C GLY A 36 -6.74 -13.27 16.01
N GLU A 37 -7.59 -12.29 16.30
CA GLU A 37 -7.62 -10.99 15.61
C GLU A 37 -6.38 -10.12 15.89
N PHE A 38 -5.75 -10.27 17.05
CA PHE A 38 -4.60 -9.46 17.44
C PHE A 38 -3.35 -9.86 16.63
N GLU A 39 -3.04 -11.15 16.58
CA GLU A 39 -1.94 -11.72 15.81
C GLU A 39 -2.16 -11.46 14.31
N ALA A 40 -3.40 -11.56 13.83
CA ALA A 40 -3.75 -11.23 12.45
C ALA A 40 -3.45 -9.76 12.12
N GLY A 41 -3.71 -8.84 13.07
CA GLY A 41 -3.36 -7.42 12.93
C GLY A 41 -1.85 -7.17 12.86
N LEU A 42 -1.05 -7.90 13.64
CA LEU A 42 0.41 -7.83 13.54
C LEU A 42 0.92 -8.34 12.18
N VAL A 43 0.33 -9.42 11.68
CA VAL A 43 0.65 -9.98 10.36
C VAL A 43 0.29 -9.00 9.24
N LEU A 44 -0.87 -8.34 9.33
CA LEU A 44 -1.27 -7.28 8.41
C LEU A 44 -0.18 -6.21 8.33
N ILE A 45 0.18 -5.60 9.47
CA ILE A 45 1.17 -4.53 9.53
C ILE A 45 2.52 -4.99 8.96
N ALA A 46 2.99 -6.17 9.37
CA ALA A 46 4.28 -6.69 8.95
C ALA A 46 4.33 -6.90 7.42
N LEU A 47 3.30 -7.51 6.84
CA LEU A 47 3.25 -7.77 5.41
C LEU A 47 3.09 -6.48 4.59
N THR A 48 2.22 -5.56 5.02
CA THR A 48 2.07 -4.26 4.37
C THR A 48 3.38 -3.49 4.38
N ALA A 49 4.04 -3.41 5.53
CA ALA A 49 5.33 -2.72 5.66
C ALA A 49 6.41 -3.34 4.76
N LEU A 50 6.47 -4.66 4.67
CA LEU A 50 7.41 -5.37 3.77
C LEU A 50 7.14 -5.06 2.30
N ILE A 51 5.87 -5.09 1.87
CA ILE A 51 5.47 -4.76 0.50
C ILE A 51 5.87 -3.32 0.18
N PHE A 52 5.49 -2.36 1.03
CA PHE A 52 5.81 -0.95 0.81
C PHE A 52 7.30 -0.67 0.86
N ALA A 53 8.06 -1.27 1.77
CA ALA A 53 9.52 -1.16 1.80
C ALA A 53 10.15 -1.68 0.49
N SER A 54 9.66 -2.82 -0.02
CA SER A 54 10.16 -3.40 -1.27
C SER A 54 9.89 -2.46 -2.47
N VAL A 55 8.73 -1.81 -2.50
CA VAL A 55 8.35 -0.86 -3.56
C VAL A 55 9.15 0.44 -3.43
N ALA A 56 9.24 0.98 -2.21
CA ALA A 56 9.99 2.18 -1.88
C ALA A 56 11.47 2.08 -2.28
N SER A 57 12.10 0.91 -2.10
CA SER A 57 13.49 0.67 -2.50
C SER A 57 13.75 0.89 -4.00
N LYS A 58 12.71 0.67 -4.83
CA LYS A 58 12.76 0.80 -6.29
C LYS A 58 12.24 2.16 -6.78
N ALA A 59 11.45 2.86 -5.95
CA ALA A 59 10.78 4.11 -6.33
C ALA A 59 11.73 5.26 -6.71
N LYS A 60 12.94 5.25 -6.17
CA LYS A 60 13.99 6.21 -6.54
C LYS A 60 14.37 6.15 -8.02
N TYR A 61 14.16 5.02 -8.69
CA TYR A 61 14.48 4.83 -10.11
C TYR A 61 13.29 5.08 -11.04
N TRP A 62 12.11 5.40 -10.51
CA TRP A 62 10.94 5.68 -11.33
C TRP A 62 11.06 7.03 -12.03
N ASN A 63 10.44 7.16 -13.20
CA ASN A 63 10.33 8.45 -13.86
C ASN A 63 9.26 9.33 -13.18
N ILE A 64 9.30 10.65 -13.47
CA ILE A 64 8.38 11.64 -12.91
C ILE A 64 6.90 11.30 -13.19
N PRO A 65 6.46 11.07 -14.45
CA PRO A 65 5.04 10.87 -14.73
C PRO A 65 4.46 9.63 -14.04
N TYR A 66 5.23 8.54 -13.97
CA TYR A 66 4.83 7.34 -13.23
C TYR A 66 4.75 7.61 -11.72
N THR A 67 5.76 8.27 -11.14
CA THR A 67 5.80 8.56 -9.70
C THR A 67 4.62 9.46 -9.29
N ALA A 68 4.33 10.50 -10.06
CA ALA A 68 3.22 11.41 -9.81
C ALA A 68 1.86 10.68 -9.86
N ALA A 69 1.67 9.83 -10.88
CA ALA A 69 0.45 9.05 -11.01
C ALA A 69 0.24 8.08 -9.83
N VAL A 70 1.29 7.42 -9.33
CA VAL A 70 1.19 6.56 -8.14
C VAL A 70 0.75 7.34 -6.91
N VAL A 71 1.31 8.53 -6.68
CA VAL A 71 0.97 9.37 -5.52
C VAL A 71 -0.48 9.86 -5.61
N ILE A 72 -0.86 10.44 -6.75
CA ILE A 72 -2.21 11.00 -6.95
C ILE A 72 -3.25 9.89 -6.91
N GLY A 73 -3.04 8.80 -7.66
CA GLY A 73 -3.94 7.65 -7.68
C GLY A 73 -4.05 6.99 -6.31
N GLY A 74 -2.92 6.83 -5.61
CA GLY A 74 -2.90 6.25 -4.28
C GLY A 74 -3.65 7.08 -3.24
N LEU A 75 -3.45 8.41 -3.23
CA LEU A 75 -4.21 9.31 -2.36
C LEU A 75 -5.69 9.28 -2.67
N PHE A 76 -6.06 9.30 -3.95
CA PHE A 76 -7.46 9.22 -4.37
C PHE A 76 -8.11 7.91 -3.89
N LEU A 77 -7.46 6.77 -4.09
CA LEU A 77 -7.97 5.47 -3.66
C LEU A 77 -8.06 5.37 -2.13
N LEU A 78 -7.06 5.87 -1.41
CA LEU A 78 -7.06 5.85 0.05
C LEU A 78 -8.25 6.63 0.66
N LEU A 79 -8.71 7.69 -0.02
CA LEU A 79 -9.84 8.51 0.42
C LEU A 79 -11.21 7.98 -0.05
N THR A 80 -11.24 7.12 -1.07
CA THR A 80 -12.50 6.70 -1.73
C THR A 80 -12.83 5.22 -1.55
N VAL A 81 -11.82 4.37 -1.31
CA VAL A 81 -11.99 2.93 -1.15
C VAL A 81 -11.98 2.59 0.34
N PRO A 82 -13.11 2.15 0.91
CA PRO A 82 -13.16 1.72 2.31
C PRO A 82 -12.32 0.45 2.51
N GLY A 83 -11.54 0.40 3.59
CA GLY A 83 -10.67 -0.72 3.90
C GLY A 83 -11.46 -1.96 4.35
N VAL A 84 -11.29 -3.07 3.62
CA VAL A 84 -11.92 -4.37 3.92
C VAL A 84 -11.29 -5.11 5.10
N MET A 85 -10.08 -4.73 5.50
CA MET A 85 -9.30 -5.43 6.54
C MET A 85 -9.88 -5.22 7.95
N THR A 86 -10.70 -4.20 8.17
CA THR A 86 -11.42 -3.94 9.43
C THR A 86 -12.34 -5.09 9.85
N HIS A 87 -12.73 -5.96 8.92
CA HIS A 87 -13.52 -7.16 9.19
C HIS A 87 -12.69 -8.37 9.67
N PHE A 88 -11.37 -8.32 9.50
CA PHE A 88 -10.47 -9.45 9.78
C PHE A 88 -9.50 -9.20 10.93
N VAL A 89 -9.32 -7.94 11.34
CA VAL A 89 -8.38 -7.55 12.40
C VAL A 89 -9.02 -6.52 13.31
N ALA A 90 -8.45 -6.36 14.52
CA ALA A 90 -8.91 -5.32 15.44
C ALA A 90 -8.82 -3.92 14.79
N PRO A 91 -9.79 -3.01 15.01
CA PRO A 91 -9.86 -1.71 14.31
C PRO A 91 -8.57 -0.88 14.39
N MET A 92 -7.88 -0.92 15.54
CA MET A 92 -6.62 -0.21 15.74
C MET A 92 -5.54 -0.61 14.72
N PHE A 93 -5.50 -1.88 14.29
CA PHE A 93 -4.51 -2.36 13.33
C PHE A 93 -4.85 -1.92 11.91
N ALA A 94 -6.14 -1.84 11.57
CA ALA A 94 -6.57 -1.32 10.28
C ALA A 94 -6.30 0.20 10.16
N GLU A 95 -6.48 0.96 11.25
CA GLU A 95 -6.10 2.37 11.29
C GLU A 95 -4.58 2.56 11.19
N LEU A 96 -3.79 1.73 11.89
CA LEU A 96 -2.33 1.72 11.77
C LEU A 96 -1.86 1.38 10.34
N ASP A 97 -2.49 0.41 9.68
CA ASP A 97 -2.21 0.04 8.29
C ASP A 97 -2.50 1.22 7.33
N THR A 98 -3.59 1.95 7.58
CA THR A 98 -3.92 3.18 6.86
C THR A 98 -2.86 4.25 7.06
N LEU A 99 -2.39 4.44 8.30
CA LEU A 99 -1.32 5.39 8.62
C LEU A 99 0.00 5.02 7.94
N ILE A 100 0.36 3.73 7.91
CA ILE A 100 1.53 3.22 7.19
C ILE A 100 1.40 3.51 5.69
N THR A 101 0.21 3.34 5.11
CA THR A 101 -0.07 3.66 3.71
C THR A 101 0.10 5.15 3.42
N PHE A 102 -0.38 6.02 4.31
CA PHE A 102 -0.10 7.46 4.24
C PHE A 102 1.40 7.76 4.28
N GLY A 103 2.14 7.13 5.21
CA GLY A 103 3.59 7.29 5.32
C GLY A 103 4.32 6.87 4.05
N PHE A 104 3.91 5.74 3.44
CA PHE A 104 4.43 5.27 2.16
C PHE A 104 4.16 6.28 1.03
N LEU A 105 2.92 6.74 0.86
CA LEU A 105 2.57 7.73 -0.17
C LEU A 105 3.32 9.05 0.03
N GLY A 106 3.47 9.50 1.29
CA GLY A 106 4.26 10.66 1.66
C GLY A 106 5.73 10.51 1.25
N PHE A 107 6.33 9.33 1.48
CA PHE A 107 7.69 9.04 1.04
C PHE A 107 7.83 9.08 -0.49
N ILE A 108 6.90 8.47 -1.23
CA ILE A 108 6.92 8.52 -2.71
C ILE A 108 6.72 9.96 -3.21
N GLY A 109 5.86 10.75 -2.56
CA GLY A 109 5.67 12.17 -2.82
C GLY A 109 6.93 13.00 -2.57
N TYR A 110 7.66 12.72 -1.49
CA TYR A 110 8.96 13.34 -1.23
C TYR A 110 9.98 13.02 -2.33
N LEU A 111 10.05 11.75 -2.77
CA LEU A 111 10.92 11.36 -3.89
C LEU A 111 10.53 12.04 -5.20
N LEU A 112 9.24 12.33 -5.41
CA LEU A 112 8.77 13.07 -6.57
C LEU A 112 9.26 14.52 -6.55
N LEU A 113 9.18 15.19 -5.40
CA LEU A 113 9.65 16.58 -5.25
C LEU A 113 11.15 16.70 -5.56
N GLY A 114 11.96 15.72 -5.16
CA GLY A 114 13.40 15.72 -5.44
C GLY A 114 13.77 15.41 -6.90
N LYS A 115 12.80 15.14 -7.79
CA LYS A 115 13.02 14.88 -9.22
C LYS A 115 12.72 16.10 -10.11
N PHE A 116 12.14 17.16 -9.56
CA PHE A 116 11.93 18.45 -10.22
C PHE A 116 13.14 19.36 -9.99
#